data_AF-A0A2D3WHE8-F1
#
_entry.id   AF-A0A2D3WHE8-F1
#
_cell.length_a   1.000
_cell.length_b   1.000
_cell.length_c   1.000
_cell.angle_alpha   90.00
_cell.angle_beta   90.00
_cell.angle_gamma   90.00
#
_symmetry.space_group_name_H-M   'P 1'
#
loop_
_entity.id
_entity.type
_entity.pdbx_description
1 polymer ?
#
loop_
_entity_poly.entity_id
_entity_poly.type
_entity_poly.pdbx_seq_one_letter_code
_entity_poly.pdbx_strand_id
1 'polypeptide(L)'
;MFKRIVFGLLVCVSTSLFGMSLKGLNTASKEALMEIKGIGEVKADAIINERSKEKFKSFEDLQRVKGIGPRTAENIQNDVKSKRAQEEE
;
A
#
# COMPACT_ATOMS: atom_id res chain seq x y z
N MET A 1 34.73 8.62 12.25
CA MET A 1 34.16 7.49 11.49
C MET A 1 33.40 6.57 12.45
N PHE A 2 32.18 6.90 12.84
CA PHE A 2 31.27 5.97 13.50
C PHE A 2 29.87 6.19 12.95
N LYS A 3 29.64 5.47 11.85
CA LYS A 3 28.35 5.32 11.19
C LYS A 3 27.41 4.58 12.15
N ARG A 4 26.23 5.18 12.31
CA ARG A 4 24.95 4.53 12.64
C ARG A 4 24.75 4.07 14.09
N ILE A 5 23.48 4.23 14.48
CA ILE A 5 22.77 3.60 15.61
C ILE A 5 22.74 4.45 16.89
N VAL A 6 21.66 5.22 17.04
CA VAL A 6 20.71 5.29 18.18
C VAL A 6 19.46 5.97 17.57
N PHE A 7 18.37 5.30 17.16
CA PHE A 7 17.49 4.35 17.84
C PHE A 7 16.93 4.91 19.16
N GLY A 8 15.90 5.74 19.07
CA GLY A 8 15.01 6.03 20.19
C GLY A 8 14.78 7.51 20.49
N LEU A 9 13.76 8.11 19.85
CA LEU A 9 12.94 9.14 20.50
C LEU A 9 11.56 9.23 19.82
N LEU A 10 10.61 8.48 20.37
CA LEU A 10 9.25 8.92 20.72
C LEU A 10 8.48 9.80 19.70
N VAL A 11 7.66 9.15 18.87
CA VAL A 11 6.22 9.51 18.72
C VAL A 11 5.43 8.22 18.49
N CYS A 12 4.82 7.71 19.57
CA CYS A 12 3.68 6.83 19.51
C CYS A 12 2.43 7.69 19.27
N VAL A 13 1.97 7.84 18.03
CA VAL A 13 0.58 8.25 17.74
C VAL A 13 0.12 7.56 16.46
N SER A 14 -1.03 6.90 16.58
CA SER A 14 -1.86 6.28 15.55
C SER A 14 -1.16 5.24 14.65
N THR A 15 -1.35 3.97 15.00
CA THR A 15 -1.50 2.90 14.01
C THR A 15 -2.67 3.29 13.10
N SER A 16 -2.40 4.05 12.06
CA SER A 16 -3.34 4.32 10.98
C SER A 16 -3.59 3.00 10.28
N LEU A 17 -4.65 2.33 10.73
CA LEU A 17 -5.27 1.19 10.07
C LEU A 17 -5.98 1.72 8.82
N PHE A 18 -5.22 2.22 7.85
CA PHE A 18 -5.75 2.55 6.53
C PHE A 18 -5.60 1.34 5.60
N GLY A 19 -6.28 0.25 5.92
CA GLY A 19 -6.52 -0.80 4.94
C GLY A 19 -7.21 -0.26 3.68
N MET A 20 -6.93 -0.84 2.52
CA MET A 20 -7.38 -0.30 1.25
C MET A 20 -8.28 -1.32 0.57
N SER A 21 -9.55 -1.07 0.27
CA SER A 21 -10.35 -2.05 -0.51
C SER A 21 -9.91 -2.10 -1.98
N LEU A 22 -10.36 -3.06 -2.81
CA LEU A 22 -10.08 -3.01 -4.26
C LEU A 22 -10.66 -1.73 -4.90
N LYS A 23 -11.83 -1.29 -4.44
CA LYS A 23 -12.39 0.00 -4.81
C LYS A 23 -11.50 1.14 -4.33
N GLY A 24 -11.00 1.04 -3.10
CA GLY A 24 -9.98 1.91 -2.53
C GLY A 24 -8.70 1.98 -3.36
N LEU A 25 -8.15 0.85 -3.82
CA LEU A 25 -6.96 0.79 -4.68
C LEU A 25 -7.17 1.55 -5.99
N ASN A 26 -8.38 1.48 -6.54
CA ASN A 26 -8.74 2.22 -7.75
C ASN A 26 -8.98 3.72 -7.53
N THR A 27 -9.15 4.19 -6.28
CA THR A 27 -9.47 5.60 -5.97
C THR A 27 -8.51 6.29 -5.00
N ALA A 28 -7.60 5.56 -4.37
CA ALA A 28 -6.69 6.05 -3.33
C ALA A 28 -5.75 7.13 -3.87
N SER A 29 -5.39 8.10 -3.04
CA SER A 29 -4.36 9.07 -3.40
C SER A 29 -2.98 8.41 -3.45
N LYS A 30 -1.99 9.13 -3.99
CA LYS A 30 -0.61 8.66 -4.04
C LYS A 30 -0.07 8.43 -2.62
N GLU A 31 -0.38 9.34 -1.71
CA GLU A 31 0.03 9.31 -0.31
C GLU A 31 -0.55 8.07 0.38
N ALA A 32 -1.85 7.81 0.20
CA ALA A 32 -2.51 6.63 0.76
C ALA A 32 -1.93 5.30 0.21
N LEU A 33 -1.48 5.29 -1.05
CA LEU A 33 -0.77 4.11 -1.59
C LEU A 33 0.60 3.93 -0.97
N MET A 34 1.30 5.03 -0.64
CA MET A 34 2.63 5.00 -0.03
C MET A 34 2.61 4.60 1.45
N GLU A 35 1.44 4.64 2.11
CA GLU A 35 1.27 4.08 3.45
C GLU A 35 1.39 2.55 3.46
N ILE A 36 1.14 1.89 2.32
CA ILE A 36 1.25 0.44 2.21
C ILE A 36 2.73 0.04 2.23
N LYS A 37 3.07 -0.87 3.14
CA LYS A 37 4.44 -1.34 3.33
C LYS A 37 5.07 -1.83 2.02
N GLY A 38 6.18 -1.21 1.63
CA GLY A 38 6.92 -1.57 0.43
C GLY A 38 6.45 -0.87 -0.85
N ILE A 39 5.54 0.10 -0.74
CA ILE A 39 5.17 1.04 -1.80
C ILE A 39 5.79 2.40 -1.48
N GLY A 40 6.70 2.85 -2.34
CA GLY A 40 7.20 4.22 -2.34
C GLY A 40 6.66 4.99 -3.55
N GLU A 41 7.10 6.24 -3.73
CA GLU A 41 6.61 7.14 -4.79
C GLU A 41 6.54 6.49 -6.17
N VAL A 42 7.63 5.84 -6.59
CA VAL A 42 7.73 5.21 -7.92
C VAL A 42 6.66 4.13 -8.12
N LYS A 43 6.39 3.33 -7.09
CA LYS A 43 5.39 2.25 -7.17
C LYS A 43 3.97 2.81 -7.08
N ALA A 44 3.75 3.83 -6.24
CA ALA A 44 2.46 4.51 -6.16
C ALA A 44 2.10 5.16 -7.50
N ASP A 45 3.05 5.84 -8.15
CA ASP A 45 2.87 6.40 -9.50
C ASP A 45 2.59 5.31 -10.52
N ALA A 46 3.28 4.17 -10.44
CA ALA A 46 3.02 3.05 -11.33
C ALA A 46 1.59 2.50 -11.17
N ILE A 47 1.09 2.37 -9.93
CA ILE A 47 -0.29 1.94 -9.66
C ILE A 47 -1.29 2.93 -10.23
N ILE A 48 -1.08 4.23 -10.02
CA ILE A 48 -1.96 5.30 -10.52
C ILE A 48 -2.00 5.29 -12.05
N ASN A 49 -0.84 5.18 -12.69
CA ASN A 49 -0.71 5.12 -14.15
C ASN A 49 -1.38 3.87 -14.73
N GLU A 50 -1.37 2.76 -13.99
CA GLU A 50 -1.98 1.53 -14.50
C GLU A 50 -3.50 1.55 -14.36
N ARG A 51 -4.03 1.96 -13.19
CA ARG A 51 -5.49 2.10 -13.02
C ARG A 51 -6.12 3.19 -13.88
N SER A 52 -5.35 4.18 -14.33
CA SER A 52 -5.84 5.19 -15.28
C SER A 52 -6.04 4.63 -16.68
N LYS A 53 -5.34 3.54 -17.04
CA LYS A 53 -5.53 2.82 -18.31
C LYS A 53 -6.64 1.78 -18.18
N GLU A 54 -6.53 0.91 -17.16
CA GLU A 54 -7.55 -0.08 -16.86
C GLU A 54 -7.63 -0.30 -15.34
N LYS A 55 -8.83 -0.16 -14.78
CA LYS A 55 -9.08 -0.42 -13.35
C LYS A 55 -8.71 -1.85 -12.98
N PHE A 56 -8.20 -2.02 -11.76
CA PHE A 56 -7.97 -3.33 -11.17
C PHE A 56 -9.31 -3.99 -10.82
N LYS A 57 -9.55 -5.18 -11.36
CA LYS A 57 -10.75 -6.01 -11.11
C LYS A 57 -10.45 -7.11 -10.10
N SER A 58 -9.20 -7.52 -9.99
CA SER A 58 -8.70 -8.38 -8.90
C SER A 58 -7.33 -7.93 -8.41
N PHE A 59 -6.82 -8.60 -7.38
CA PHE A 59 -5.46 -8.33 -6.90
C PHE A 59 -4.39 -8.98 -7.76
N GLU A 60 -4.70 -10.01 -8.56
CA GLU A 60 -3.78 -10.53 -9.58
C GLU A 60 -3.42 -9.46 -10.61
N ASP A 61 -4.33 -8.53 -10.92
CA ASP A 61 -4.10 -7.44 -11.87
C ASP A 61 -2.95 -6.50 -11.46
N LEU A 62 -2.52 -6.53 -10.20
CA LEU A 62 -1.34 -5.80 -9.72
C LEU A 62 -0.04 -6.29 -10.36
N GLN A 63 -0.01 -7.52 -10.88
CA GLN A 63 1.15 -8.06 -11.61
C GLN A 63 1.44 -7.28 -12.90
N ARG A 64 0.45 -6.53 -13.43
CA ARG A 64 0.59 -5.66 -14.60
C ARG A 64 1.42 -4.40 -14.28
N VAL A 65 1.48 -4.02 -13.00
CA VAL A 65 2.18 -2.81 -12.56
C VAL A 65 3.69 -3.08 -12.51
N LYS A 66 4.43 -2.36 -13.36
CA LYS A 66 5.90 -2.47 -13.40
C LYS A 66 6.51 -2.17 -12.03
N GLY A 67 7.31 -3.10 -11.51
CA GLY A 67 7.99 -2.96 -10.22
C GLY A 67 7.18 -3.44 -9.01
N ILE A 68 5.97 -3.96 -9.20
CA ILE A 68 5.23 -4.70 -8.17
C ILE A 68 5.51 -6.19 -8.32
N GLY A 69 6.26 -6.74 -7.35
CA GLY A 69 6.47 -8.18 -7.22
C GLY A 69 5.42 -8.84 -6.33
N PRO A 70 5.41 -10.19 -6.25
CA PRO A 70 4.42 -10.96 -5.51
C PRO A 70 4.32 -10.53 -4.05
N ARG A 71 5.45 -10.26 -3.39
CA ARG A 71 5.48 -9.78 -2.00
C ARG A 71 4.84 -8.40 -1.80
N THR A 72 4.99 -7.48 -2.77
CA THR A 72 4.36 -6.16 -2.69
C THR A 72 2.85 -6.27 -2.97
N ALA A 73 2.45 -7.12 -3.93
CA ALA A 73 1.05 -7.40 -4.19
C ALA A 73 0.36 -8.03 -2.97
N GLU A 74 1.04 -8.95 -2.28
CA GLU A 74 0.56 -9.56 -1.04
C GLU A 74 0.39 -8.51 0.08
N ASN A 75 1.32 -7.58 0.26
CA ASN A 75 1.17 -6.49 1.22
C ASN A 75 -0.07 -5.64 0.92
N ILE A 76 -0.32 -5.30 -0.35
CA ILE A 76 -1.54 -4.60 -0.76
C ILE A 76 -2.77 -5.42 -0.38
N GLN A 77 -2.79 -6.72 -0.71
CA GLN A 77 -3.89 -7.62 -0.37
C GLN A 77 -4.14 -7.74 1.13
N ASN A 78 -3.08 -7.79 1.94
CA ASN A 78 -3.18 -7.92 3.38
C ASN A 78 -3.68 -6.63 4.03
N ASP A 79 -3.23 -5.47 3.55
CA ASP A 79 -3.80 -4.18 3.94
C ASP A 79 -5.30 -4.12 3.61
N VAL A 80 -5.73 -4.69 2.49
CA VAL A 80 -7.17 -4.79 2.15
C VAL A 80 -7.93 -5.68 3.14
N LYS A 81 -7.44 -6.91 3.36
CA LYS A 81 -8.13 -7.93 4.16
C LYS A 81 -8.23 -7.55 5.63
N SER A 82 -7.19 -6.89 6.17
CA SER A 82 -7.16 -6.34 7.52
C SER A 82 -8.37 -5.44 7.82
N LYS A 83 -8.90 -4.73 6.82
CA LYS A 83 -10.04 -3.81 7.00
C LYS A 83 -11.42 -4.43 6.94
N ARG A 84 -11.64 -5.54 6.22
CA ARG A 84 -12.97 -6.19 6.18
C ARG A 84 -13.38 -6.70 7.56
N ALA A 85 -12.42 -7.12 8.36
CA ALA A 85 -12.65 -7.58 9.73
C ALA A 85 -12.98 -6.46 10.73
N GLN A 86 -12.77 -5.17 10.37
CA GLN A 86 -13.02 -4.02 11.25
C GLN A 86 -14.34 -3.29 10.95
N GLU A 87 -15.07 -3.67 9.90
CA GLU A 87 -16.41 -3.16 9.58
C GLU A 87 -17.54 -4.09 10.08
N GLU A 88 -17.20 -5.27 10.63
CA GLU A 88 -18.14 -6.29 11.13
C GLU A 88 -18.23 -6.35 12.68
N GLU A 89 -17.64 -5.37 13.40
CA GLU A 89 -17.76 -5.18 14.86
C GLU A 89 -18.45 -3.83 15.18
#